data_AF-A0A962H8Q4-F1
#
_entry.id   AF-A0A962H8Q4-F1
#
_cell.length_a   1.000
_cell.length_b   1.000
_cell.length_c   1.000
_cell.angle_alpha   90.00
_cell.angle_beta   90.00
_cell.angle_gamma   90.00
#
_symmetry.space_group_name_H-M   'P 1'
#
loop_
_entity.id
_entity.type
_entity.pdbx_description
1 polymer ?
#
loop_
_entity_poly.entity_id
_entity_poly.type
_entity_poly.pdbx_seq_one_letter_code
_entity_poly.pdbx_strand_id
1 'polypeptide(L)'
;RNNVRVVRGYSVFLPAYDSRDQALAAARQLSAAGLRDYYVVTAGDQENTISLGLFRQQANAQRRLQQVESLGFRASLGERADDQQQFWIDFDPLAEADEQWRQVPAVLRLGARPVPCF
;
A
#
# COMPACT_ATOMS: atom_id res chain seq x y z
N ARG A 1 13.87 -2.59 17.44
CA ARG A 1 12.88 -2.07 16.48
C ARG A 1 12.30 -3.26 15.73
N ASN A 2 11.00 -3.51 15.87
CA ASN A 2 10.32 -4.60 15.18
C ASN A 2 9.48 -3.97 14.06
N ASN A 3 9.86 -4.18 12.80
CA ASN A 3 9.11 -3.66 11.66
C ASN A 3 8.09 -4.71 11.23
N VAL A 4 6.80 -4.43 11.40
CA VAL A 4 5.72 -5.26 10.85
C VAL A 4 5.35 -4.69 9.48
N ARG A 5 5.63 -5.43 8.40
CA ARG A 5 5.10 -5.08 7.07
C ARG A 5 3.61 -5.36 7.02
N VAL A 6 2.81 -4.30 6.90
CA VAL A 6 1.37 -4.41 6.67
C VAL A 6 1.10 -3.99 5.23
N VAL A 7 0.62 -4.91 4.40
CA VAL A 7 0.14 -4.59 3.04
C VAL A 7 -1.09 -3.70 3.19
N ARG A 8 -1.00 -2.47 2.68
CA ARG A 8 -2.06 -1.45 2.76
C ARG A 8 -2.84 -1.29 1.47
N GLY A 9 -2.38 -1.92 0.40
CA GLY A 9 -3.07 -1.96 -0.88
C GLY A 9 -2.20 -2.54 -1.99
N TYR A 10 -2.73 -2.46 -3.19
CA TYR A 10 -2.17 -3.02 -4.41
C TYR A 10 -2.20 -1.95 -5.51
N SER A 11 -1.14 -1.82 -6.28
CA SER A 11 -1.08 -0.96 -7.47
C SER A 11 -1.03 -1.81 -8.72
N VAL A 12 -1.65 -1.33 -9.80
CA VAL A 12 -1.46 -1.86 -11.15
C VAL A 12 -0.78 -0.79 -11.98
N PHE A 13 0.25 -1.15 -12.73
CA PHE A 13 1.04 -0.18 -13.49
C PHE A 13 1.72 -0.83 -14.70
N LEU A 14 2.03 -0.03 -15.72
CA LEU A 14 3.05 -0.38 -16.71
C LEU A 14 4.41 0.08 -16.17
N PRO A 15 5.45 -0.77 -16.19
CA PRO A 15 6.80 -0.42 -15.73
C PRO A 15 7.34 0.87 -16.38
N ALA A 16 8.34 1.47 -15.74
CA ALA A 16 9.01 2.65 -16.28
C ALA A 16 9.52 2.38 -17.70
N TYR A 17 9.20 3.27 -18.61
CA TYR A 17 9.75 3.29 -19.96
C TYR A 17 11.10 4.03 -19.97
N ASP A 18 11.91 3.76 -21.00
CA ASP A 18 13.25 4.37 -21.14
C ASP A 18 13.18 5.89 -21.32
N SER A 19 12.03 6.41 -21.78
CA SER A 19 11.84 7.85 -21.97
C SER A 19 10.40 8.31 -21.76
N ARG A 20 10.26 9.61 -21.51
CA ARG A 20 8.97 10.28 -21.40
C ARG A 20 8.10 10.10 -22.64
N ASP A 21 8.72 10.16 -23.82
CA ASP A 21 8.02 10.02 -25.09
C ASP A 21 7.47 8.60 -25.30
N GLN A 22 8.22 7.57 -24.90
CA GLN A 22 7.72 6.19 -24.93
C GLN A 22 6.55 6.00 -23.96
N ALA A 23 6.64 6.55 -22.74
CA ALA A 23 5.52 6.51 -21.79
C ALA A 23 4.28 7.25 -22.33
N LEU A 24 4.45 8.40 -23.00
CA LEU A 24 3.36 9.12 -23.65
C LEU A 24 2.77 8.35 -24.84
N ALA A 25 3.60 7.64 -25.61
CA ALA A 25 3.12 6.79 -26.70
C ALA A 25 2.27 5.62 -26.17
N ALA A 26 2.73 4.92 -25.12
CA ALA A 26 1.97 3.87 -24.47
C ALA A 26 0.67 4.39 -23.84
N ALA A 27 0.69 5.56 -23.21
CA ALA A 27 -0.50 6.23 -22.70
C ALA A 27 -1.55 6.49 -23.79
N ARG A 28 -1.11 6.95 -24.98
CA ARG A 28 -2.02 7.12 -26.13
C ARG A 28 -2.61 5.79 -26.60
N GLN A 29 -1.82 4.72 -26.62
CA GLN A 29 -2.31 3.38 -26.95
C GLN A 29 -3.34 2.87 -25.94
N LEU A 30 -3.13 3.07 -24.63
CA LEU A 30 -4.10 2.75 -23.59
C LEU A 30 -5.43 3.50 -23.82
N SER A 31 -5.35 4.80 -24.06
CA SER A 31 -6.53 5.64 -24.35
C SER A 31 -7.29 5.16 -25.59
N ALA A 32 -6.57 4.81 -26.66
CA ALA A 32 -7.15 4.24 -27.89
C ALA A 32 -7.80 2.87 -27.66
N ALA A 33 -7.27 2.07 -26.74
CA ALA A 33 -7.86 0.80 -26.30
C ALA A 33 -9.03 0.97 -25.31
N GLY A 34 -9.42 2.21 -24.98
CA GLY A 34 -10.55 2.52 -24.10
C GLY A 34 -10.19 2.67 -22.62
N LEU A 35 -8.92 2.50 -22.24
CA LEU A 35 -8.42 2.74 -20.88
C LEU A 35 -8.06 4.22 -20.71
N ARG A 36 -8.92 4.98 -20.02
CA ARG A 36 -8.73 6.44 -19.83
C ARG A 36 -8.30 6.82 -18.42
N ASP A 37 -8.48 5.91 -17.48
CA ASP A 37 -8.10 6.04 -16.07
C ASP A 37 -6.65 5.57 -15.87
N TYR A 38 -5.72 6.41 -16.32
CA TYR A 38 -4.28 6.21 -16.12
C TYR A 38 -3.59 7.52 -15.75
N TYR A 39 -2.40 7.42 -15.17
CA TYR A 39 -1.52 8.55 -14.88
C TYR A 39 -0.08 8.22 -15.24
N VAL A 40 0.58 9.08 -16.01
CA VAL A 40 2.02 8.92 -16.30
C VAL A 40 2.81 9.66 -15.24
N VAL A 41 3.68 8.94 -14.52
CA VAL A 41 4.55 9.49 -13.49
C VAL A 41 5.63 10.35 -14.15
N THR A 42 5.74 11.59 -13.72
CA THR A 42 6.59 12.61 -14.37
C THR A 42 7.89 12.90 -13.63
N ALA A 43 8.14 12.30 -12.47
CA ALA A 43 9.35 12.53 -11.67
C ALA A 43 9.52 11.45 -10.57
N GLY A 44 10.73 11.39 -10.00
CA GLY A 44 11.08 10.52 -8.88
C GLY A 44 11.47 9.10 -9.30
N ASP A 45 11.61 8.20 -8.33
CA ASP A 45 12.12 6.83 -8.53
C ASP A 45 11.27 5.97 -9.49
N GLN A 46 10.04 6.40 -9.77
CA GLN A 46 9.12 5.73 -10.69
C GLN A 46 8.82 6.58 -11.94
N GLU A 47 9.67 7.54 -12.29
CA GLU A 47 9.53 8.34 -13.52
C GLU A 47 9.29 7.45 -14.75
N ASN A 48 8.46 7.92 -15.68
CA ASN A 48 8.04 7.20 -16.89
C ASN A 48 7.23 5.92 -16.65
N THR A 49 6.84 5.61 -15.42
CA THR A 49 5.85 4.56 -15.12
C THR A 49 4.44 5.04 -15.46
N ILE A 50 3.55 4.14 -15.89
CA ILE A 50 2.12 4.46 -16.07
C ILE A 50 1.31 3.77 -14.98
N SER A 51 0.77 4.53 -14.03
CA SER A 51 -0.17 4.03 -13.04
C SER A 51 -1.53 3.76 -13.68
N LEU A 52 -2.09 2.59 -13.41
CA LEU A 52 -3.38 2.11 -13.93
C LEU A 52 -4.42 1.94 -12.81
N GLY A 53 -4.08 2.32 -11.58
CA GLY A 53 -4.98 2.33 -10.43
C GLY A 53 -4.33 1.86 -9.13
N LEU A 54 -4.92 2.31 -8.02
CA LEU A 54 -4.61 1.86 -6.66
C LEU A 54 -5.85 1.20 -6.06
N PHE A 55 -5.66 0.04 -5.42
CA PHE A 55 -6.74 -0.82 -4.96
C PHE A 55 -6.50 -1.25 -3.51
N ARG A 56 -7.56 -1.32 -2.71
CA ARG A 56 -7.50 -1.87 -1.35
C ARG A 56 -7.51 -3.40 -1.34
N GLN A 57 -8.25 -4.00 -2.26
CA GLN A 57 -8.42 -5.46 -2.36
C GLN A 57 -7.61 -6.00 -3.52
N GLN A 58 -6.86 -7.08 -3.28
CA GLN A 58 -6.04 -7.75 -4.30
C GLN A 58 -6.87 -8.19 -5.51
N ALA A 59 -8.06 -8.73 -5.27
CA ALA A 59 -8.96 -9.20 -6.33
C ALA A 59 -9.34 -8.08 -7.32
N ASN A 60 -9.49 -6.83 -6.86
CA ASN A 60 -9.78 -5.70 -7.73
C ASN A 60 -8.57 -5.32 -8.59
N ALA A 61 -7.38 -5.34 -8.00
CA ALA A 61 -6.13 -5.13 -8.73
C ALA A 61 -5.89 -6.23 -9.77
N GLN A 62 -6.14 -7.50 -9.42
CA GLN A 62 -6.02 -8.63 -10.35
C GLN A 62 -6.99 -8.52 -11.53
N ARG A 63 -8.26 -8.14 -11.29
CA ARG A 63 -9.22 -7.88 -12.37
C ARG A 63 -8.74 -6.78 -13.30
N ARG A 64 -8.18 -5.70 -12.74
CA ARG A 64 -7.60 -4.60 -13.53
C ARG A 64 -6.38 -5.06 -14.33
N LEU A 65 -5.48 -5.85 -13.72
CA LEU A 65 -4.32 -6.44 -14.39
C LEU A 65 -4.76 -7.26 -15.61
N GLN A 66 -5.69 -8.19 -15.42
CA GLN A 66 -6.22 -9.05 -16.49
C GLN A 66 -6.91 -8.25 -17.60
N GLN A 67 -7.69 -7.22 -17.24
CA GLN A 67 -8.28 -6.31 -18.22
C GLN A 67 -7.21 -5.67 -19.11
N VAL A 68 -6.14 -5.16 -18.51
CA VAL A 68 -5.05 -4.48 -19.22
C VAL A 68 -4.23 -5.46 -20.07
N GLU A 69 -3.97 -6.66 -19.56
CA GLU A 69 -3.29 -7.74 -20.30
C GLU A 69 -4.11 -8.23 -21.49
N SER A 70 -5.45 -8.31 -21.36
CA SER A 70 -6.35 -8.67 -22.46
C SER A 70 -6.33 -7.67 -23.62
N LEU A 71 -5.88 -6.43 -23.35
CA LEU A 71 -5.68 -5.38 -24.35
C LEU A 71 -4.25 -5.39 -24.94
N GLY A 72 -3.42 -6.36 -24.56
CA GLY A 72 -2.08 -6.58 -25.10
C GLY A 72 -0.95 -5.84 -24.37
N PHE A 73 -1.24 -5.21 -23.22
CA PHE A 73 -0.23 -4.51 -22.44
C PHE A 73 0.39 -5.41 -21.38
N ARG A 74 1.71 -5.30 -21.19
CA ARG A 74 2.43 -6.00 -20.12
C ARG A 74 2.36 -5.18 -18.84
N ALA A 75 1.28 -5.33 -18.10
CA ALA A 75 1.09 -4.68 -16.80
C ALA A 75 1.69 -5.50 -15.65
N SER A 76 1.94 -4.82 -14.54
CA SER A 76 2.50 -5.37 -13.31
C SER A 76 1.56 -5.07 -12.14
N LEU A 77 1.50 -6.00 -11.18
CA LEU A 77 0.80 -5.83 -9.91
C LEU A 77 1.81 -5.72 -8.78
N GLY A 78 1.79 -4.59 -8.08
CA GLY A 78 2.68 -4.32 -6.94
C GLY A 78 1.92 -4.30 -5.62
N GLU A 79 2.52 -4.83 -4.57
CA GLU A 79 2.03 -4.64 -3.21
C GLU A 79 2.56 -3.33 -2.64
N ARG A 80 1.68 -2.54 -2.04
CA ARG A 80 2.07 -1.38 -1.25
C ARG A 80 2.08 -1.79 0.22
N ALA A 81 3.23 -2.24 0.70
CA ALA A 81 3.49 -2.36 2.12
C ALA A 81 3.94 -1.00 2.66
N ASP A 82 3.38 -0.61 3.80
CA ASP A 82 3.82 0.57 4.54
C ASP A 82 4.64 0.08 5.73
N ASP A 83 5.85 0.59 5.92
CA ASP A 83 6.63 0.33 7.13
C ASP A 83 6.03 1.19 8.25
N GLN A 84 5.00 0.65 8.90
CA GLN A 84 4.36 1.33 10.02
C GLN A 84 5.25 1.21 11.25
N GLN A 85 5.71 2.35 11.77
CA GLN A 85 6.33 2.42 13.10
C GLN A 85 5.28 2.04 14.14
N GLN A 86 5.37 0.81 14.65
CA GLN A 86 4.60 0.40 15.82
C GLN A 86 5.33 0.89 17.07
N PHE A 87 4.63 1.66 17.90
CA PHE A 87 5.07 2.05 19.24
C PHE A 87 4.36 1.16 20.25
N TRP A 88 5.11 0.54 21.15
CA TRP A 88 4.60 -0.10 22.36
C TRP A 88 4.96 0.78 23.55
N ILE A 89 4.06 0.87 24.53
CA ILE A 89 4.35 1.51 25.81
C ILE A 89 4.39 0.39 26.84
N ASP A 90 5.57 0.14 27.39
CA ASP A 90 5.76 -0.74 28.53
C ASP A 90 5.64 0.11 29.81
N PHE A 91 4.72 -0.26 30.69
CA PHE A 91 4.58 0.34 32.01
C PHE A 91 4.94 -0.71 33.06
N ASP A 92 5.95 -0.41 33.88
CA ASP A 92 6.20 -1.14 35.11
C ASP A 92 5.42 -0.42 36.23
N PRO A 93 4.37 -1.01 36.79
CA PRO A 93 3.66 -0.40 37.90
C PRO A 93 4.59 -0.39 39.11
N LEU A 94 5.14 0.79 39.45
CA LEU A 94 5.69 1.01 40.79
C LEU A 94 4.62 0.56 41.80
N ALA A 95 5.07 -0.16 42.82
CA ALA A 95 4.33 -1.12 43.64
C ALA A 95 3.02 -0.65 44.34
N GLU A 96 2.53 0.56 44.06
CA GLU A 96 1.26 1.12 44.56
C GLU A 96 0.44 1.81 43.45
N ALA A 97 0.63 1.43 42.18
CA ALA A 97 -0.30 1.84 41.13
C ALA A 97 -1.62 1.08 41.30
N ASP A 98 -2.58 1.73 41.96
CA ASP A 98 -3.98 1.31 42.00
C ASP A 98 -4.43 0.74 40.64
N GLU A 99 -5.26 -0.29 40.65
CA GLU A 99 -5.83 -0.98 39.46
C GLU A 99 -6.58 -0.04 38.48
N GLN A 100 -6.62 1.26 38.75
CA GLN A 100 -7.19 2.34 37.96
C GLN A 100 -6.66 2.42 36.52
N TRP A 101 -5.46 1.89 36.21
CA TRP A 101 -4.96 1.84 34.83
C TRP A 101 -5.82 0.97 33.90
N ARG A 102 -6.63 0.05 34.43
CA ARG A 102 -7.61 -0.71 33.64
C ARG A 102 -8.78 0.15 33.17
N GLN A 103 -8.98 1.35 33.73
CA GLN A 103 -10.02 2.30 33.30
C GLN A 103 -9.56 3.20 32.16
N VAL A 104 -8.86 2.65 31.17
CA VAL A 104 -8.51 3.45 29.99
C VAL A 104 -9.81 3.87 29.29
N PRO A 105 -10.00 5.16 28.97
CA PRO A 105 -11.22 5.61 28.31
C PRO A 105 -11.43 4.82 27.01
N ALA A 106 -12.64 4.31 26.79
CA ALA A 106 -13.01 3.51 25.61
C ALA A 106 -12.77 4.22 24.26
N VAL A 107 -12.41 5.50 24.29
CA VAL A 107 -11.96 6.30 23.15
C VAL A 107 -10.72 5.70 22.50
N LEU A 108 -9.83 5.07 23.29
CA LEU A 108 -8.67 4.36 22.78
C LEU A 108 -9.02 2.88 22.70
N ARG A 109 -9.18 2.34 21.48
CA ARG A 109 -9.37 0.89 21.24
C ARG A 109 -8.08 0.11 21.53
N LEU A 110 -7.68 0.06 22.80
CA LEU A 110 -6.48 -0.63 23.25
C LEU A 110 -6.79 -2.12 23.49
N GLY A 111 -5.90 -2.98 23.02
CA GLY A 111 -5.88 -4.39 23.39
C GLY A 111 -4.79 -4.64 24.43
N ALA A 112 -5.11 -5.36 25.49
CA ALA A 112 -4.12 -5.81 26.48
C ALA A 112 -3.66 -7.23 26.13
N ARG A 113 -2.34 -7.48 26.15
CA ARG A 113 -1.77 -8.82 26.01
C ARG A 113 -0.80 -9.08 27.16
N PRO A 114 -1.05 -10.08 28.02
CA PRO A 114 -0.12 -10.42 29.10
C PRO A 114 1.16 -11.00 28.52
N VAL A 115 2.30 -10.58 29.08
CA VAL A 115 3.62 -11.12 28.75
C VAL A 115 4.06 -11.98 29.93
N PRO A 116 4.37 -13.28 29.75
CA PRO A 116 4.84 -14.11 30.84
C PRO A 116 6.23 -13.65 31.32
N CYS A 117 6.44 -13.65 32.64
CA CYS A 117 7.76 -13.45 33.22
C CYS A 117 8.69 -14.61 32.81
N PHE A 118 9.95 -14.30 32.53
CA PHE A 118 11.03 -15.27 32.31
C PHE A 118 11.77 -15.57 33.62
#